data_AF-A0A9W6Y657-F1
#
_entry.id   AF-A0A9W6Y657-F1
#
_cell.length_a   1.000
_cell.length_b   1.000
_cell.length_c   1.000
_cell.angle_alpha   90.00
_cell.angle_beta   90.00
_cell.angle_gamma   90.00
#
_symmetry.space_group_name_H-M   'P 1'
#
loop_
_entity.id
_entity.type
_entity.pdbx_description
1 polymer ?
#
loop_
_entity_poly.entity_id
_entity_poly.type
_entity_poly.pdbx_seq_one_letter_code
_entity_poly.pdbx_strand_id
1 'polypeptide(L)'
;MSEPSPPKRSRANTGGDFGSTSTSVKAKGVTLQEPPQITSFAHEALVRWKHERVMYEEAVDNRCAETGESLASVRRPVLKSINKRLLKSFAEFELRIPLEDMTEQKLVNRSRI
;
A
#
# COMPACT_ATOMS: atom_id res chain seq x y z
N MET A 1 23.25 57.18 31.37
CA MET A 1 23.26 55.77 31.79
C MET A 1 22.16 55.07 31.02
N SER A 2 22.54 54.17 30.11
CA SER A 2 21.67 53.63 29.06
C SER A 2 20.84 52.45 29.56
N GLU A 3 19.52 52.48 29.33
CA GLU A 3 18.60 51.37 29.62
C GLU A 3 18.92 50.13 28.75
N PRO A 4 18.87 48.91 29.31
CA PRO A 4 19.01 47.68 28.53
C PRO A 4 17.67 47.26 27.91
N SER A 5 17.71 46.98 26.60
CA SER A 5 16.58 46.46 25.81
C SER A 5 16.14 45.05 26.25
N PRO A 6 14.83 44.73 26.25
CA PRO A 6 14.34 43.42 26.66
C PRO A 6 14.62 42.32 25.61
N PRO A 7 14.84 41.06 26.04
CA PRO A 7 15.20 39.97 25.13
C PRO A 7 14.03 39.57 24.22
N LYS A 8 14.30 39.51 22.92
CA LYS A 8 13.37 39.07 21.88
C LYS A 8 13.01 37.60 22.13
N ARG A 9 11.75 37.34 22.50
CA ARG A 9 11.14 36.00 22.55
C ARG A 9 11.31 35.32 21.18
N SER A 10 12.22 34.36 21.11
CA SER A 10 12.33 33.42 19.99
C SER A 10 11.13 32.49 20.04
N ARG A 11 10.18 32.67 19.11
CA ARG A 11 9.15 31.67 18.83
C ARG A 11 9.82 30.59 17.99
N ALA A 12 10.06 29.43 18.58
CA ALA A 12 10.42 28.22 17.84
C ALA A 12 9.13 27.65 17.23
N ASN A 13 8.98 27.84 15.92
CA ASN A 13 7.92 27.20 15.14
C ASN A 13 8.50 25.85 14.73
N THR A 14 8.20 24.78 15.47
CA THR A 14 8.51 23.43 15.00
C THR A 14 7.58 23.14 13.83
N GLY A 15 8.16 23.17 12.62
CA GLY A 15 7.49 22.82 11.39
C GLY A 15 7.01 21.37 11.44
N GLY A 16 5.70 21.19 11.53
CA GLY A 16 5.06 19.97 11.10
C GLY A 16 4.91 20.01 9.59
N ASP A 17 5.92 19.55 8.87
CA ASP A 17 5.82 19.19 7.44
C ASP A 17 5.98 17.67 7.34
N PHE A 18 4.91 16.96 7.69
CA PHE A 18 4.81 15.54 7.36
C PHE A 18 4.47 15.44 5.88
N GLY A 19 5.51 15.21 5.09
CA GLY A 19 5.45 14.47 3.84
C GLY A 19 4.47 15.05 2.83
N SER A 20 4.95 16.06 2.11
CA SER A 20 4.51 16.43 0.77
C SER A 20 3.87 15.24 0.04
N THR A 21 2.53 15.22 0.01
CA THR A 21 1.79 14.48 -1.00
C THR A 21 2.24 15.08 -2.33
N SER A 22 3.16 14.39 -2.99
CA SER A 22 3.58 14.73 -4.34
C SER A 22 2.37 14.60 -5.25
N THR A 23 1.60 15.68 -5.37
CA THR A 23 0.59 15.86 -6.39
C THR A 23 1.32 16.10 -7.70
N SER A 24 1.95 15.04 -8.21
CA SER A 24 2.49 15.02 -9.57
C SER A 24 1.31 14.88 -10.51
N VAL A 25 0.85 16.02 -11.04
CA VAL A 25 0.00 16.06 -12.22
C VAL A 25 0.75 15.37 -13.37
N LYS A 26 0.35 14.13 -13.71
CA LYS A 26 0.83 13.43 -14.91
C LYS A 26 -0.30 13.27 -15.92
N ALA A 27 0.13 13.41 -17.17
CA ALA A 27 -0.61 13.42 -18.42
C ALA A 27 -1.74 12.38 -18.56
N LYS A 28 -2.68 12.63 -19.48
CA LYS A 28 -3.65 11.66 -20.02
C LYS A 28 -2.91 10.48 -20.67
N GLY A 29 -2.43 9.58 -19.85
CA GLY A 29 -1.94 8.26 -20.16
C GLY A 29 -2.48 7.35 -19.07
N VAL A 30 -2.95 6.17 -19.43
CA VAL A 30 -3.51 5.17 -18.51
C VAL A 30 -2.61 5.08 -17.27
N THR A 31 -3.07 5.64 -16.16
CA THR A 31 -2.34 5.56 -14.90
C THR A 31 -2.42 4.12 -14.48
N LEU A 32 -1.27 3.43 -14.44
CA LEU A 32 -1.21 2.04 -14.00
C LEU A 32 -1.58 2.04 -12.51
N GLN A 33 -2.86 1.79 -12.20
CA GLN A 33 -3.34 1.67 -10.82
C GLN A 33 -2.48 0.60 -10.12
N GLU A 34 -1.72 1.00 -9.10
CA GLU A 34 -0.90 0.07 -8.34
C GLU A 34 -1.75 -0.65 -7.31
N PRO A 35 -1.57 -1.97 -7.12
CA PRO A 35 -2.30 -2.70 -6.10
C PRO A 35 -1.78 -2.32 -4.70
N PRO A 36 -2.67 -2.25 -3.69
CA PRO A 36 -2.23 -2.03 -2.32
C PRO A 36 -1.30 -3.15 -1.87
N GLN A 37 -0.26 -2.80 -1.10
CA GLN A 37 0.75 -3.75 -0.63
C GLN A 37 0.39 -4.31 0.74
N ILE A 38 0.57 -5.61 0.95
CA ILE A 38 0.52 -6.22 2.27
C ILE A 38 1.88 -6.02 2.93
N THR A 39 1.91 -5.17 3.96
CA THR A 39 3.12 -4.84 4.72
C THR A 39 3.26 -5.66 6.01
N SER A 40 2.16 -6.27 6.49
CA SER A 40 2.09 -7.10 7.68
C SER A 40 0.92 -8.07 7.60
N PHE A 41 1.03 -9.21 8.28
CA PHE A 41 -0.07 -10.18 8.48
C PHE A 41 -0.83 -9.95 9.79
N ALA A 42 -0.59 -8.84 10.48
CA ALA A 42 -1.41 -8.42 11.61
C ALA A 42 -2.84 -8.09 11.16
N HIS A 43 -3.82 -8.36 12.02
CA HIS A 43 -5.24 -8.29 11.67
C HIS A 43 -5.64 -6.91 11.11
N GLU A 44 -5.22 -5.83 11.78
CA GLU A 44 -5.53 -4.46 11.38
C GLU A 44 -4.93 -4.08 10.02
N ALA A 45 -3.74 -4.60 9.69
CA ALA A 45 -3.09 -4.39 8.40
C ALA A 45 -3.85 -5.12 7.28
N LEU A 46 -4.29 -6.35 7.56
CA LEU A 46 -5.05 -7.17 6.63
C LEU A 46 -6.47 -6.61 6.37
N VAL A 47 -7.15 -6.11 7.41
CA VAL A 47 -8.45 -5.45 7.28
C VAL A 47 -8.34 -4.20 6.41
N ARG A 48 -7.34 -3.35 6.67
CA ARG A 48 -7.09 -2.15 5.87
C ARG A 48 -6.78 -2.51 4.42
N TRP A 49 -5.87 -3.44 4.21
CA TRP A 49 -5.50 -3.90 2.88
C TRP A 49 -6.72 -4.46 2.12
N LYS A 50 -7.59 -5.23 2.77
CA LYS A 50 -8.81 -5.76 2.15
C LYS A 50 -9.73 -4.64 1.66
N HIS A 51 -9.90 -3.59 2.47
CA HIS A 51 -10.68 -2.43 2.07
C HIS A 51 -10.07 -1.71 0.85
N GLU A 52 -8.76 -1.42 0.90
CA GLU A 52 -8.04 -0.80 -0.22
C GLU A 52 -8.06 -1.67 -1.48
N ARG A 53 -8.03 -3.00 -1.31
CA ARG A 53 -8.06 -3.98 -2.40
C ARG A 53 -9.38 -3.96 -3.15
N VAL A 54 -10.51 -3.79 -2.45
CA VAL A 54 -11.82 -3.64 -3.08
C VAL A 54 -11.85 -2.40 -3.97
N MET A 55 -11.39 -1.25 -3.47
CA MET A 55 -11.32 -0.01 -4.25
C MET A 55 -10.40 -0.14 -5.48
N TYR A 56 -9.29 -0.87 -5.34
CA TYR A 56 -8.39 -1.19 -6.44
C TYR A 56 -9.08 -2.06 -7.50
N GLU A 57 -9.81 -3.10 -7.09
CA GLU A 57 -10.49 -4.02 -8.01
C GLU A 57 -11.63 -3.32 -8.75
N GLU A 58 -12.42 -2.48 -8.08
CA GLU A 58 -13.43 -1.64 -8.72
C GLU A 58 -12.83 -0.70 -9.78
N ALA A 59 -11.68 -0.09 -9.50
CA ALA A 59 -10.97 0.76 -10.46
C ALA A 59 -10.45 -0.05 -11.66
N VAL A 60 -9.97 -1.28 -11.43
CA VAL A 60 -9.55 -2.19 -12.50
C VAL A 60 -10.74 -2.62 -13.36
N ASP A 61 -11.89 -2.92 -12.75
CA ASP A 61 -13.11 -3.30 -13.45
C ASP A 61 -13.61 -2.17 -14.35
N ASN A 62 -13.68 -0.95 -13.82
CA ASN A 62 -14.05 0.24 -14.59
C ASN A 62 -13.12 0.46 -15.79
N ARG A 63 -11.81 0.34 -15.58
CA ARG A 63 -10.84 0.42 -16.68
C ARG A 63 -11.10 -0.65 -17.73
N CYS A 64 -11.30 -1.90 -17.33
CA CYS A 64 -11.54 -3.00 -18.27
C CYS A 64 -12.83 -2.77 -19.08
N ALA A 65 -13.87 -2.19 -18.47
CA ALA A 65 -15.10 -1.81 -19.16
C ALA A 65 -14.88 -0.70 -20.19
N GLU A 66 -14.01 0.28 -19.90
CA GLU A 66 -13.69 1.38 -20.81
C GLU A 66 -12.75 0.98 -21.96
N THR A 67 -11.73 0.16 -21.68
CA THR A 67 -10.68 -0.19 -22.65
C THR A 67 -10.93 -1.50 -23.39
N GLY A 68 -11.82 -2.36 -22.89
CA GLY A 68 -12.02 -3.72 -23.37
C GLY A 68 -10.87 -4.67 -23.02
N GLU A 69 -9.93 -4.26 -22.17
CA GLU A 69 -8.84 -5.11 -21.71
C GLU A 69 -9.36 -6.25 -20.83
N SER A 70 -8.67 -7.39 -20.85
CA SER A 70 -9.04 -8.50 -19.96
C SER A 70 -8.63 -8.22 -18.51
N LEU A 71 -9.53 -8.53 -17.57
CA LEU A 71 -9.26 -8.43 -16.14
C LEU A 71 -7.99 -9.18 -15.73
N ALA A 72 -7.75 -10.37 -16.30
CA ALA A 72 -6.57 -11.17 -16.02
C ALA A 72 -5.26 -10.47 -16.43
N SER A 73 -5.31 -9.59 -17.43
CA SER A 73 -4.14 -8.82 -17.87
C SER A 73 -3.90 -7.57 -17.01
N VAL A 74 -4.95 -6.98 -16.46
CA VAL A 74 -4.89 -5.70 -15.74
C VAL A 74 -4.73 -5.90 -14.23
N ARG A 75 -5.44 -6.88 -13.66
CA ARG A 75 -5.46 -7.14 -12.22
C ARG A 75 -4.16 -7.78 -11.76
N ARG A 76 -3.53 -7.20 -10.76
CA ARG A 76 -2.34 -7.78 -10.14
C ARG A 76 -2.71 -8.87 -9.11
N PRO A 77 -2.09 -10.05 -9.20
CA PRO A 77 -2.25 -11.12 -8.19
C PRO A 77 -1.87 -10.63 -6.79
N VAL A 78 -2.59 -11.08 -5.76
CA VAL A 78 -2.33 -10.77 -4.35
C VAL A 78 -0.90 -11.16 -3.96
N LEU A 79 -0.39 -12.31 -4.41
CA LEU A 79 0.98 -12.73 -4.11
C LEU A 79 2.04 -11.73 -4.61
N LYS A 80 1.73 -10.97 -5.68
CA LYS A 80 2.62 -9.93 -6.21
C LYS A 80 2.52 -8.61 -5.44
N SER A 81 1.52 -8.48 -4.56
CA SER A 81 1.32 -7.35 -3.65
C SER A 81 1.95 -7.56 -2.28
N ILE A 82 2.78 -8.60 -2.10
CA ILE A 82 3.42 -8.93 -0.82
C ILE A 82 4.93 -8.78 -0.99
N ASN A 83 5.58 -8.14 -0.02
CA ASN A 83 7.03 -8.12 0.01
C ASN A 83 7.58 -9.54 0.03
N LYS A 84 8.57 -9.85 -0.83
CA LYS A 84 9.15 -11.20 -0.94
C LYS A 84 9.65 -11.77 0.40
N ARG A 85 10.24 -10.93 1.26
CA ARG A 85 10.71 -11.35 2.58
C ARG A 85 9.54 -11.76 3.47
N LEU A 86 8.49 -10.94 3.49
CA LEU A 86 7.27 -11.20 4.27
C LEU A 86 6.56 -12.47 3.78
N LEU A 87 6.46 -12.64 2.45
CA LEU A 87 5.87 -13.83 1.85
C LEU A 87 6.68 -15.10 2.17
N LYS A 88 8.01 -15.02 2.11
CA LYS A 88 8.89 -16.13 2.49
C LYS A 88 8.70 -16.51 3.96
N SER A 89 8.74 -15.53 4.87
CA SER A 89 8.51 -15.78 6.30
C SER A 89 7.15 -16.43 6.55
N PHE A 90 6.10 -15.99 5.87
CA PHE A 90 4.77 -16.59 6.01
C PHE A 90 4.73 -18.03 5.50
N ALA A 91 5.29 -18.31 4.31
CA ALA A 91 5.35 -19.66 3.77
C ALA A 91 6.12 -20.62 4.69
N GLU A 92 7.28 -20.19 5.18
CA GLU A 92 8.20 -21.01 5.99
C GLU A 92 7.68 -21.23 7.42
N PHE A 93 7.23 -20.17 8.09
CA PHE A 93 6.88 -20.25 9.52
C PHE A 93 5.40 -20.53 9.78
N GLU A 94 4.49 -19.92 9.00
CA GLU A 94 3.04 -20.08 9.23
C GLU A 94 2.45 -21.28 8.51
N LEU A 95 2.92 -21.55 7.30
CA LEU A 95 2.39 -22.65 6.47
C LEU A 95 3.28 -23.88 6.44
N ARG A 96 4.56 -23.75 6.79
CA ARG A 96 5.58 -24.81 6.74
C ARG A 96 5.68 -25.48 5.36
N ILE A 97 5.66 -24.65 4.32
CA ILE A 97 5.80 -25.09 2.92
C ILE A 97 6.93 -24.31 2.22
N PRO A 98 7.49 -24.86 1.13
CA PRO A 98 8.34 -24.09 0.22
C PRO A 98 7.59 -22.87 -0.35
N LEU A 99 8.33 -21.79 -0.63
CA LEU A 99 7.76 -20.57 -1.22
C LEU A 99 7.18 -20.84 -2.62
N GLU A 100 7.74 -21.80 -3.34
CA GLU A 100 7.35 -22.24 -4.68
C GLU A 100 5.95 -22.86 -4.67
N ASP A 101 5.58 -23.51 -3.57
CA ASP A 101 4.26 -24.11 -3.38
C ASP A 101 3.22 -23.10 -2.88
N MET A 102 3.60 -21.84 -2.70
CA MET A 102 2.72 -20.80 -2.18
C MET A 102 1.71 -20.36 -3.24
N THR A 103 0.43 -20.41 -2.90
CA THR A 103 -0.68 -20.00 -3.78
C THR A 103 -1.56 -18.97 -3.09
N GLU A 104 -2.33 -18.20 -3.87
CA GLU A 104 -3.31 -17.26 -3.31
C GLU A 104 -4.35 -17.96 -2.45
N GLN A 105 -4.74 -19.19 -2.79
CA GLN A 105 -5.66 -19.98 -1.98
C GLN A 105 -5.09 -20.30 -0.60
N LYS A 106 -3.81 -20.71 -0.52
CA LYS A 106 -3.14 -20.99 0.75
C LYS A 106 -3.00 -19.72 1.61
N LEU A 107 -2.73 -18.58 0.96
CA LEU A 107 -2.72 -17.28 1.61
C LEU A 107 -4.07 -16.97 2.25
N VAL A 108 -5.16 -17.00 1.50
CA VAL A 108 -6.51 -16.65 1.98
C VAL A 108 -6.95 -17.58 3.11
N ASN A 109 -6.73 -18.89 2.96
CA ASN A 109 -7.14 -19.88 3.95
C ASN A 109 -6.51 -19.66 5.33
N ARG A 110 -5.22 -19.26 5.36
CA ARG A 110 -4.50 -19.03 6.62
C ARG A 110 -4.70 -17.63 7.17
N SER A 111 -4.92 -16.66 6.29
CA SER A 111 -5.10 -15.26 6.67
C SER A 111 -6.50 -14.95 7.21
N ARG A 112 -7.49 -15.86 7.05
CA ARG A 112 -8.92 -15.72 7.43
C ARG A 112 -9.35 -14.24 7.54
N ILE A 113 -9.23 -13.54 6.40
CA ILE A 113 -9.75 -12.19 6.18
C ILE A 113 -11.05 -12.31 5.41
#